data_AF-A0A258X365-F1
#
_entry.id   AF-A0A258X365-F1
#
_cell.length_a   1.000
_cell.length_b   1.000
_cell.length_c   1.000
_cell.angle_alpha   90.00
_cell.angle_beta   90.00
_cell.angle_gamma   90.00
#
_symmetry.space_group_name_H-M   'P 1'
#
loop_
_entity.id
_entity.type
_entity.pdbx_description
1 polymer ?
#
loop_
_entity_poly.entity_id
_entity_poly.type
_entity_poly.pdbx_seq_one_letter_code
_entity_poly.pdbx_strand_id
1 'polypeptide(L)' 'MTTISIDNIDYELDQLSDEAKAQIGSIQVVDQKIADLNTQLAIMNTARNAYAQALQPLLPKKKATKPKA' A
#
# COMPACT_ATOMS: atom_id res chain seq x y z
N MET A 1 -2.38 29.08 15.31
CA MET A 1 -3.40 28.67 14.32
C MET A 1 -2.79 27.59 13.47
N THR A 2 -2.83 26.37 14.01
CA THR A 2 -2.46 25.17 13.24
C THR A 2 -3.74 24.76 12.53
N THR A 3 -3.78 24.86 11.20
CA THR A 3 -4.94 24.42 10.41
C THR A 3 -4.73 23.00 9.93
N ILE A 4 -5.79 22.19 10.00
CA ILE A 4 -5.83 20.85 9.41
C ILE A 4 -6.90 20.81 8.34
N SER A 5 -6.56 20.26 7.18
CA SER A 5 -7.50 20.07 6.07
C SER A 5 -8.09 18.66 6.17
N ILE A 6 -9.41 18.56 6.35
CA ILE A 6 -10.15 17.31 6.41
C ILE A 6 -11.25 17.39 5.34
N ASP A 7 -11.29 16.42 4.42
CA ASP A 7 -12.26 16.38 3.32
C ASP A 7 -12.34 17.68 2.51
N ASN A 8 -11.19 18.28 2.22
CA ASN A 8 -11.07 19.56 1.48
C ASN A 8 -11.63 20.79 2.22
N ILE A 9 -11.86 20.69 3.52
CA ILE A 9 -12.28 21.80 4.39
C ILE A 9 -11.17 22.05 5.42
N ASP A 10 -10.75 23.31 5.54
CA ASP A 10 -9.76 23.72 6.53
C ASP A 10 -10.43 24.00 7.88
N TYR A 11 -9.92 23.34 8.91
CA TYR A 11 -10.33 23.52 10.30
C TYR A 11 -9.17 24.06 11.13
N GLU A 12 -9.44 25.06 11.95
CA GLU A 12 -8.52 25.48 13.00
C GLU A 12 -8.46 24.39 14.07
N LEU A 13 -7.29 23.81 14.32
CA LEU A 13 -7.12 22.73 15.29
C LEU A 13 -7.58 23.16 16.68
N ASP A 14 -7.40 24.44 17.02
CA ASP A 14 -7.77 25.03 18.30
C ASP A 14 -9.30 25.13 18.49
N GLN A 15 -10.09 25.07 17.41
CA GLN A 15 -11.55 25.08 17.41
C GLN A 15 -12.16 23.67 17.47
N LEU A 16 -11.35 22.62 17.34
CA LEU A 16 -11.80 21.24 17.42
C LEU A 16 -11.91 20.78 18.87
N SER A 17 -12.88 19.88 19.13
CA SER A 17 -13.01 19.24 20.43
C SER A 17 -11.81 18.33 20.73
N ASP A 18 -11.58 18.03 22.01
CA ASP A 18 -10.48 17.17 22.41
C ASP A 18 -10.65 15.74 21.88
N GLU A 19 -11.89 15.27 21.75
CA GLU A 19 -12.22 13.99 21.13
C GLU A 19 -11.87 13.99 19.63
N ALA A 20 -12.17 15.07 18.92
CA ALA A 20 -11.83 15.20 17.49
C ALA A 20 -10.30 15.17 17.29
N LYS A 21 -9.55 15.88 18.13
CA LYS A 21 -8.07 15.85 18.11
C LYS A 21 -7.52 14.45 18.40
N ALA A 22 -8.09 13.73 19.36
CA ALA A 22 -7.69 12.37 19.68
C ALA A 22 -7.95 11.40 18.51
N GLN A 23 -9.07 11.57 17.81
CA GLN A 23 -9.40 10.77 16.63
C GLN A 23 -8.45 11.07 15.46
N ILE A 24 -8.14 12.35 15.21
CA ILE A 24 -7.15 12.76 14.20
C ILE A 24 -5.80 12.11 14.49
N GLY A 25 -5.32 12.16 15.73
CA GLY A 25 -4.07 11.50 16.11
C GLY A 25 -4.11 9.99 15.88
N SER A 26 -5.24 9.35 16.18
CA SER A 26 -5.43 7.91 15.92
C SER A 26 -5.39 7.59 14.42
N ILE A 27 -6.02 8.41 13.59
CA ILE A 27 -6.01 8.27 12.12
C ILE A 27 -4.58 8.40 11.59
N GLN A 28 -3.82 9.42 12.01
CA GLN A 28 -2.43 9.61 11.58
C GLN A 28 -1.55 8.40 11.91
N VAL A 29 -1.74 7.79 13.09
CA VAL A 29 -1.01 6.57 13.47
C VAL A 29 -1.39 5.39 12.57
N VAL A 30 -2.68 5.24 12.25
CA VAL A 30 -3.15 4.18 11.34
C VAL A 30 -2.61 4.39 9.92
N ASP A 31 -2.63 5.62 9.41
CA ASP A 31 -2.09 5.95 8.10
C ASP A 31 -0.60 5.63 7.99
N GLN A 32 0.18 5.95 9.03
CA GLN A 32 1.60 5.60 9.09
C GLN A 32 1.82 4.07 9.04
N LYS A 33 0.96 3.30 9.71
CA LYS A 33 1.01 1.83 9.66
C LYS A 33 0.62 1.29 8.28
N ILE A 34 -0.38 1.87 7.64
CA ILE A 34 -0.78 1.50 6.27
C ILE A 34 0.38 1.76 5.30
N ALA A 35 1.06 2.91 5.42
CA ALA A 35 2.23 3.23 4.60
C ALA A 35 3.38 2.22 4.77
N ASP A 36 3.63 1.80 6.01
CA ASP A 36 4.63 0.77 6.30
C ASP A 36 4.24 -0.60 5.71
N LEU A 37 3.00 -1.03 5.89
CA LEU A 37 2.49 -2.28 5.31
C LEU A 37 2.58 -2.28 3.78
N ASN A 38 2.27 -1.16 3.13
CA ASN A 38 2.41 -1.03 1.67
C ASN A 38 3.88 -1.17 1.22
N THR A 39 4.82 -0.64 2.01
CA THR A 39 6.25 -0.82 1.77
C THR A 39 6.65 -2.28 1.87
N GLN A 40 6.23 -2.97 2.94
CA GLN A 40 6.48 -4.40 3.11
C GLN A 40 5.86 -5.22 1.97
N LEU A 41 4.64 -4.88 1.56
CA LEU A 41 3.96 -5.54 0.44
C LEU A 41 4.73 -5.38 -0.88
N ALA A 42 5.28 -4.20 -1.16
CA ALA A 42 6.11 -3.96 -2.34
C ALA A 42 7.38 -4.84 -2.34
N ILE A 43 8.02 -5.01 -1.18
CA ILE A 43 9.17 -5.92 -1.01
C ILE A 43 8.74 -7.36 -1.30
N MET A 44 7.64 -7.82 -0.71
CA MET A 44 7.13 -9.19 -0.92
C MET A 44 6.77 -9.45 -2.38
N ASN A 45 6.15 -8.49 -3.06
CA ASN A 45 5.83 -8.59 -4.49
C ASN A 45 7.10 -8.71 -5.35
N THR A 46 8.16 -7.98 -5.00
CA THR A 46 9.45 -8.09 -5.68
C THR A 46 10.04 -9.49 -5.53
N ALA A 47 10.05 -10.03 -4.31
CA ALA A 47 10.52 -11.40 -4.05
C ALA A 47 9.68 -12.44 -4.81
N ARG A 48 8.35 -12.32 -4.78
CA ARG A 48 7.44 -13.20 -5.54
C ARG A 48 7.75 -13.18 -7.03
N ASN A 49 7.98 -12.00 -7.61
CA ASN A 49 8.30 -11.85 -9.02
C ASN A 49 9.65 -12.49 -9.35
N ALA A 50 10.66 -12.31 -8.50
CA ALA A 50 11.96 -12.97 -8.65
C ALA A 50 11.84 -14.50 -8.63
N TYR A 51 11.06 -15.06 -7.70
CA TYR A 51 10.79 -16.50 -7.66
C TYR A 51 10.03 -17.00 -8.89
N ALA A 52 9.05 -16.24 -9.38
CA ALA A 52 8.32 -16.58 -10.59
C ALA A 52 9.23 -16.61 -11.82
N GLN A 53 10.16 -15.64 -11.93
CA GLN A 53 11.17 -15.61 -13.00
C GLN A 53 12.14 -16.79 -12.88
N ALA A 54 12.62 -17.10 -11.67
CA ALA A 54 13.52 -18.23 -11.43
C ALA A 54 12.85 -19.59 -11.70
N LEU A 55 11.53 -19.68 -11.55
CA LEU A 55 10.77 -20.89 -11.85
C LEU A 55 10.67 -21.16 -13.35
N GLN A 56 10.57 -20.13 -14.20
CA GLN A 56 10.39 -20.29 -15.66
C GLN A 56 11.37 -21.26 -16.32
N PRO A 57 12.70 -21.19 -16.11
CA PRO A 57 13.64 -22.14 -16.72
C PRO A 57 13.56 -23.55 -16.15
N LEU A 58 13.01 -23.72 -14.94
CA LEU A 58 12.82 -25.03 -14.30
C LEU A 58 11.55 -25.74 -14.80
N LEU A 59 10.64 -25.00 -15.45
CA LEU A 59 9.44 -25.60 -16.02
C LEU A 59 9.81 -26.46 -17.24
N PRO A 60 9.18 -27.64 -17.40
CA PRO A 60 9.36 -28.44 -18.59
C PRO A 60 8.98 -27.61 -19.81
N LYS A 61 9.89 -27.52 -20.80
CA LYS A 61 9.58 -26.88 -22.09
C LYS A 61 8.39 -27.62 -22.69
N LYS A 62 7.20 -27.01 -22.63
CA LYS A 62 6.05 -27.48 -23.40
C LYS A 62 6.53 -27.53 -24.85
N LYS A 63 6.58 -28.73 -25.46
CA LYS A 63 6.72 -28.83 -26.92
C LYS A 63 5.61 -27.95 -27.47
N ALA A 64 5.98 -26.82 -28.08
CA ALA A 64 5.03 -25.93 -28.72
C ALA A 64 4.29 -26.75 -29.78
N THR A 65 3.08 -27.19 -29.47
CA THR A 65 2.17 -27.73 -30.46
C THR A 65 1.85 -26.56 -31.38
N LYS A 66 2.47 -26.58 -32.58
CA LYS A 66 2.22 -25.64 -33.68
C LYS A 66 0.71 -25.35 -33.80
N PRO A 67 0.31 -24.10 -34.06
CA PRO A 67 -1.08 -23.84 -34.42
C PRO A 67 -1.39 -24.61 -35.70
N LYS A 68 -2.46 -25.41 -35.66
CA LYS A 68 -2.99 -26.11 -36.84
C LYS A 68 -3.45 -25.03 -37.83
N ALA A 69 -2.84 -25.03 -39.00
CA ALA A 69 -3.33 -24.34 -40.20
C ALA A 69 -4.60 -25.03 -40.72
#